data_AF-A0A7Y2AS66-F1
#
_entry.id   AF-A0A7Y2AS66-F1
#
_cell.length_a   1.000
_cell.length_b   1.000
_cell.length_c   1.000
_cell.angle_alpha   90.00
_cell.angle_beta   90.00
_cell.angle_gamma   90.00
#
_symmetry.space_group_name_H-M   'P 1'
#
loop_
_entity.id
_entity.type
_entity.pdbx_description
1 polymer ?
#
loop_
_entity_poly.entity_id
_entity_poly.type
_entity_poly.pdbx_seq_one_letter_code
_entity_poly.pdbx_strand_id
1 'polypeptide(L)'
;NDEEIKKVTERIIELGDKKERVTKEDLPFIISDVLDSESYQQKVFVRSYVLTHSKGLKPSTTVSVEIDGESYEQNAQGDGQFDAFMNALRKVYESKKISLPNLIDYAVRIPPGSHSDALCETIITWQSPNKEFTTRGLDSDQTVSAIKATEKMLNII
;
A
#
# COMPACT_ATOMS: atom_id res chain seq x y z
N ASN A 1 -5.60 -0.05 -24.30
CA ASN A 1 -5.07 -1.25 -24.98
C ASN A 1 -5.81 -2.48 -24.45
N ASP A 2 -6.02 -3.54 -25.22
CA ASP A 2 -6.82 -4.71 -24.75
C ASP A 2 -6.23 -5.38 -23.50
N GLU A 3 -4.92 -5.33 -23.31
CA GLU A 3 -4.23 -5.83 -22.11
C GLU A 3 -4.57 -5.05 -20.84
N GLU A 4 -4.65 -3.72 -20.92
CA GLU A 4 -5.06 -2.86 -19.79
C GLU A 4 -6.50 -3.18 -19.37
N ILE A 5 -7.40 -3.34 -20.35
CA ILE A 5 -8.80 -3.69 -20.11
C ILE A 5 -8.89 -5.05 -19.41
N LYS A 6 -8.07 -6.03 -19.85
CA LYS A 6 -8.02 -7.35 -19.23
C LYS A 6 -7.56 -7.27 -17.77
N LYS A 7 -6.48 -6.54 -17.47
CA LYS A 7 -5.99 -6.36 -16.09
C LYS A 7 -7.00 -5.67 -15.18
N VAL A 8 -7.63 -4.60 -15.68
CA VAL A 8 -8.70 -3.91 -14.94
C VAL A 8 -9.86 -4.87 -14.67
N THR A 9 -10.24 -5.69 -15.65
CA THR A 9 -11.29 -6.71 -15.48
C THR A 9 -10.90 -7.76 -14.44
N GLU A 10 -9.67 -8.26 -14.48
CA GLU A 10 -9.13 -9.19 -13.48
C GLU A 10 -9.15 -8.56 -12.08
N ARG A 11 -8.74 -7.30 -11.95
CA ARG A 11 -8.79 -6.56 -10.68
C ARG A 11 -10.23 -6.43 -10.15
N ILE A 12 -11.21 -6.16 -11.01
CA ILE A 12 -12.62 -6.10 -10.62
C ILE A 12 -13.11 -7.47 -10.11
N ILE A 13 -12.72 -8.56 -10.78
CA ILE A 13 -13.04 -9.92 -10.36
C ILE A 13 -12.43 -10.22 -8.99
N GLU A 14 -11.15 -9.90 -8.77
CA GLU A 14 -10.47 -10.10 -7.47
C GLU A 14 -11.16 -9.37 -6.32
N LEU A 15 -11.57 -8.11 -6.53
CA LEU A 15 -12.30 -7.33 -5.53
C LEU A 15 -13.68 -7.95 -5.26
N GLY A 16 -14.38 -8.39 -6.31
CA GLY A 16 -15.66 -9.10 -6.20
C GLY A 16 -15.56 -10.43 -5.44
N ASP A 17 -14.49 -11.21 -5.67
CA ASP A 17 -14.22 -12.47 -4.97
C ASP A 17 -13.95 -12.26 -3.47
N LYS A 18 -13.38 -11.10 -3.11
CA LYS A 18 -13.22 -10.66 -1.71
C LYS A 18 -14.52 -10.18 -1.07
N LYS A 19 -15.66 -10.29 -1.78
CA LYS A 19 -16.98 -9.80 -1.39
C LYS A 19 -17.03 -8.29 -1.18
N GLU A 20 -16.10 -7.55 -1.79
CA GLU A 20 -16.17 -6.09 -1.82
C GLU A 20 -17.22 -5.66 -2.83
N ARG A 21 -18.06 -4.70 -2.43
CA ARG A 21 -19.09 -4.18 -3.33
C ARG A 21 -18.44 -3.20 -4.32
N VAL A 22 -18.20 -3.65 -5.54
CA VAL A 22 -17.73 -2.80 -6.63
C VAL A 22 -18.90 -2.09 -7.31
N THR A 23 -18.82 -0.76 -7.37
CA THR A 23 -19.79 0.15 -7.97
C THR A 23 -19.21 0.82 -9.22
N LYS A 24 -20.04 1.57 -9.97
CA LYS A 24 -19.55 2.28 -11.18
C LYS A 24 -18.62 3.42 -10.80
N GLU A 25 -18.85 4.00 -9.63
CA GLU A 25 -18.09 5.09 -9.04
C GLU A 25 -16.67 4.65 -8.63
N ASP A 26 -16.45 3.35 -8.41
CA ASP A 26 -15.14 2.76 -8.11
C ASP A 26 -14.24 2.60 -9.35
N LEU A 27 -14.84 2.50 -10.55
CA LEU A 27 -14.10 2.17 -11.76
C LEU A 27 -12.92 3.11 -12.05
N PRO A 28 -13.05 4.45 -11.93
CA PRO A 28 -11.91 5.35 -12.14
C PRO A 28 -10.73 5.08 -11.19
N PHE A 29 -11.01 4.70 -9.94
CA PHE A 29 -9.99 4.39 -8.94
C PHE A 29 -9.29 3.06 -9.22
N ILE A 30 -10.07 2.04 -9.61
CA ILE A 30 -9.53 0.72 -10.00
C ILE A 30 -8.64 0.86 -11.24
N ILE A 31 -9.08 1.62 -12.23
CA ILE A 31 -8.28 1.88 -13.45
C ILE A 31 -6.98 2.60 -13.08
N SER A 32 -7.04 3.67 -12.29
CA SER A 32 -5.87 4.41 -11.82
C SER A 32 -4.87 3.50 -11.09
N ASP A 33 -5.35 2.66 -10.16
CA ASP A 33 -4.53 1.74 -9.37
C ASP A 33 -3.76 0.71 -10.22
N VAL A 34 -4.43 0.15 -11.24
CA VAL A 34 -3.89 -0.87 -12.15
C VAL A 34 -2.89 -0.26 -13.13
N LEU A 35 -3.22 0.87 -13.77
CA LEU A 35 -2.38 1.48 -14.79
C LEU A 35 -1.09 2.09 -14.21
N ASP A 36 -1.13 2.61 -12.98
CA ASP A 36 0.07 3.14 -12.30
C ASP A 36 1.11 2.05 -11.97
N SER A 37 0.72 0.77 -11.96
CA SER A 37 1.58 -0.35 -11.55
C SER A 37 2.51 -0.88 -12.65
N GLU A 38 2.37 -0.43 -13.89
CA GLU A 38 3.05 -1.04 -15.06
C GLU A 38 4.54 -0.70 -15.22
N SER A 39 5.07 0.24 -14.44
CA SER A 39 6.38 0.83 -14.73
C SER A 39 7.59 0.12 -14.11
N TYR A 40 7.40 -0.85 -13.21
CA TYR A 40 8.50 -1.38 -12.39
C TYR A 40 8.50 -2.91 -12.27
N GLN A 41 9.68 -3.51 -12.32
CA GLN A 41 9.85 -4.93 -12.03
C GLN A 41 9.62 -5.16 -10.53
N GLN A 42 8.62 -5.98 -10.19
CA GLN A 42 8.33 -6.30 -8.80
C GLN A 42 9.43 -7.20 -8.21
N LYS A 43 10.07 -6.70 -7.14
CA LYS A 43 11.14 -7.36 -6.37
C LYS A 43 10.87 -7.37 -4.88
N VAL A 44 9.97 -6.51 -4.41
CA VAL A 44 9.60 -6.37 -3.01
C VAL A 44 8.13 -6.72 -2.83
N PHE A 45 7.83 -7.63 -1.90
CA PHE A 45 6.48 -8.07 -1.60
C PHE A 45 6.23 -8.03 -0.09
N VAL A 46 5.19 -7.36 0.36
CA VAL A 46 4.70 -7.46 1.73
C VAL A 46 3.87 -8.75 1.83
N ARG A 47 4.50 -9.82 2.33
CA ARG A 47 3.91 -11.18 2.36
C ARG A 47 2.83 -11.30 3.42
N SER A 48 3.05 -10.71 4.59
CA SER A 48 2.08 -10.73 5.68
C SER A 48 2.35 -9.60 6.68
N TYR A 49 1.31 -9.22 7.43
CA TYR A 49 1.44 -8.28 8.54
C TYR A 49 0.37 -8.52 9.59
N VAL A 50 0.68 -8.11 10.82
CA VAL A 50 -0.28 -7.98 11.92
C VAL A 50 -0.20 -6.54 12.42
N LEU A 51 -1.32 -5.82 12.33
CA LEU A 51 -1.46 -4.44 12.78
C LEU A 51 -2.28 -4.41 14.06
N THR A 52 -1.70 -3.96 15.16
CA THR A 52 -2.39 -3.89 16.46
C THR A 52 -2.69 -2.44 16.81
N HIS A 53 -3.96 -2.13 17.04
CA HIS A 53 -4.41 -0.86 17.60
C HIS A 53 -5.42 -1.13 18.71
N SER A 54 -5.27 -0.47 19.84
CA SER A 54 -6.17 -0.63 20.97
C SER A 54 -6.14 0.63 21.81
N LYS A 55 -7.33 1.08 22.25
CA LYS A 55 -7.46 2.27 23.09
C LYS A 55 -6.66 2.08 24.39
N GLY A 56 -5.70 2.97 24.64
CA GLY A 56 -4.84 2.94 25.82
C GLY A 56 -3.60 2.05 25.70
N LEU A 57 -3.38 1.40 24.56
CA LEU A 57 -2.15 0.66 24.28
C LEU A 57 -1.40 1.33 23.13
N LYS A 58 -0.08 1.15 23.10
CA LYS A 58 0.76 1.68 22.02
C LYS A 58 0.58 0.82 20.77
N PRO A 59 0.27 1.41 19.60
CA PRO A 59 0.16 0.68 18.34
C PRO A 59 1.46 -0.07 18.00
N SER A 60 1.31 -1.24 17.39
CA SER A 60 2.43 -2.07 16.95
C SER A 60 2.12 -2.81 15.67
N THR A 61 3.18 -3.11 14.92
CA THR A 61 3.12 -3.87 13.68
C THR A 61 4.20 -4.93 13.67
N THR A 62 3.86 -6.14 13.24
CA THR A 62 4.80 -7.16 12.77
C THR A 62 4.59 -7.35 11.28
N VAL A 63 5.65 -7.39 10.50
CA VAL A 63 5.60 -7.50 9.04
C VAL A 63 6.61 -8.53 8.54
N SER A 64 6.18 -9.35 7.57
CA SER A 64 7.05 -10.18 6.74
C SER A 64 7.13 -9.58 5.34
N VAL A 65 8.34 -9.29 4.89
CA VAL A 65 8.63 -8.72 3.57
C VAL A 65 9.59 -9.63 2.84
N GLU A 66 9.32 -9.91 1.58
CA GLU A 66 10.27 -10.54 0.66
C GLU A 66 10.94 -9.47 -0.18
N ILE A 67 12.27 -9.50 -0.26
CA ILE A 67 13.08 -8.57 -1.05
C ILE A 67 14.07 -9.42 -1.86
N ASP A 68 13.99 -9.36 -3.19
CA ASP A 68 14.84 -10.14 -4.10
C ASP A 68 14.81 -11.66 -3.80
N GLY A 69 13.64 -12.17 -3.41
CA GLY A 69 13.43 -13.59 -3.07
C GLY A 69 13.85 -13.99 -1.65
N GLU A 70 14.43 -13.08 -0.86
CA GLU A 70 14.78 -13.33 0.54
C GLU A 70 13.71 -12.77 1.48
N SER A 71 13.31 -13.56 2.48
CA SER A 71 12.30 -13.15 3.47
C SER A 71 12.91 -12.50 4.70
N TYR A 72 12.30 -11.41 5.14
CA TYR A 72 12.67 -10.62 6.31
C TYR A 72 11.45 -10.43 7.20
N GLU A 73 11.61 -10.65 8.50
CA GLU A 73 10.55 -10.39 9.49
C GLU A 73 11.03 -9.36 10.51
N GLN A 74 10.22 -8.34 10.75
CA GLN A 74 10.49 -7.29 11.73
C GLN A 74 9.22 -6.85 12.43
N ASN A 75 9.39 -6.27 13.61
CA ASN A 75 8.31 -5.63 14.35
C ASN A 75 8.74 -4.27 14.89
N ALA A 76 7.77 -3.38 15.07
CA ALA A 76 7.98 -2.10 15.72
C ALA A 76 6.68 -1.56 16.35
N GLN A 77 6.85 -0.62 17.25
CA GLN A 77 5.77 0.23 17.77
C GLN A 77 5.77 1.55 17.01
N GLY A 78 4.66 2.29 17.10
CA GLY A 78 4.54 3.62 16.50
C GLY A 78 3.40 4.42 17.11
N ASP A 79 3.21 5.63 16.61
CA ASP A 79 2.11 6.51 17.04
C ASP A 79 0.76 6.08 16.45
N GLY A 80 0.79 5.36 15.33
CA GLY A 80 -0.34 4.71 14.67
C GLY A 80 0.08 3.38 14.01
N GLN A 81 -0.88 2.64 13.46
CA GLN A 81 -0.61 1.36 12.78
C GLN A 81 0.33 1.53 11.58
N PHE A 82 0.11 2.58 10.78
CA PHE A 82 0.95 2.87 9.63
C PHE A 82 2.36 3.34 10.02
N ASP A 83 2.48 4.17 11.07
CA ASP A 83 3.80 4.56 11.60
C ASP A 83 4.57 3.34 12.14
N ALA A 84 3.90 2.46 12.90
CA ALA A 84 4.50 1.22 13.37
C ALA A 84 4.95 0.30 12.21
N PHE A 85 4.17 0.24 11.13
CA PHE A 85 4.53 -0.45 9.90
C PHE A 85 5.79 0.15 9.25
N MET A 86 5.85 1.48 9.10
CA MET A 86 7.02 2.18 8.57
C MET A 86 8.27 2.02 9.46
N ASN A 87 8.09 2.03 10.79
CA ASN A 87 9.17 1.74 11.74
C ASN A 87 9.72 0.32 11.56
N ALA A 88 8.86 -0.68 11.35
CA ALA A 88 9.28 -2.06 11.11
C ALA A 88 9.99 -2.22 9.75
N LEU A 89 9.48 -1.58 8.70
CA LEU A 89 10.14 -1.53 7.39
C LEU A 89 11.52 -0.87 7.46
N ARG A 90 11.66 0.24 8.21
CA ARG A 90 12.97 0.88 8.40
C ARG A 90 13.99 -0.08 8.99
N LYS A 91 13.63 -0.91 9.97
CA LYS A 91 14.53 -1.94 10.51
C LYS A 91 14.95 -2.98 9.46
N VAL A 92 14.04 -3.39 8.58
CA VAL A 92 14.37 -4.30 7.46
C VAL A 92 15.40 -3.63 6.55
N TYR A 93 15.16 -2.39 6.13
CA TYR A 93 15.99 -1.68 5.16
C TYR A 93 17.33 -1.16 5.74
N GLU A 94 17.39 -0.87 7.04
CA GLU A 94 18.63 -0.58 7.76
C GLU A 94 19.63 -1.74 7.64
N SER A 95 19.16 -3.00 7.73
CA SER A 95 20.01 -4.18 7.56
C SER A 95 20.62 -4.28 6.15
N LYS A 96 19.95 -3.69 5.15
CA LYS A 96 20.42 -3.59 3.76
C LYS A 96 21.16 -2.29 3.44
N LYS A 97 21.33 -1.39 4.42
CA LYS A 97 21.94 -0.05 4.26
C LYS A 97 21.24 0.81 3.21
N ILE A 98 19.92 0.66 3.06
CA ILE A 98 19.10 1.46 2.15
C ILE A 98 18.25 2.40 3.00
N SER A 99 18.27 3.69 2.69
CA SER A 99 17.38 4.67 3.32
C SER A 99 16.06 4.72 2.57
N LEU A 100 14.95 4.57 3.29
CA LEU A 100 13.62 4.77 2.70
C LEU A 100 13.38 6.26 2.40
N PRO A 101 12.62 6.59 1.35
CA PRO A 101 12.15 7.95 1.08
C PRO A 101 11.34 8.54 2.25
N ASN A 102 11.39 9.85 2.41
CA ASN A 102 10.54 10.55 3.38
C ASN A 102 9.11 10.64 2.85
N LEU A 103 8.13 10.35 3.69
CA LEU A 103 6.74 10.68 3.41
C LEU A 103 6.54 12.19 3.61
N ILE A 104 6.12 12.90 2.56
CA ILE A 104 5.92 14.36 2.59
C ILE A 104 4.47 14.79 2.39
N ASP A 105 3.62 13.92 1.83
CA ASP A 105 2.16 14.13 1.76
C ASP A 105 1.43 12.80 1.83
N TYR A 106 0.22 12.82 2.40
CA TYR A 106 -0.62 11.65 2.60
C TYR A 106 -2.10 12.03 2.48
N ALA A 107 -2.75 11.52 1.44
CA ALA A 107 -4.15 11.80 1.15
C ALA A 107 -4.95 10.50 1.04
N VAL A 108 -6.15 10.51 1.64
CA VAL A 108 -7.10 9.41 1.58
C VAL A 108 -8.36 9.90 0.86
N ARG A 109 -8.80 9.15 -0.15
CA ARG A 109 -9.99 9.46 -0.95
C ARG A 109 -10.94 8.27 -0.96
N ILE A 110 -12.22 8.56 -0.76
CA ILE A 110 -13.31 7.61 -0.94
C ILE A 110 -14.19 8.08 -2.11
N PRO A 111 -14.71 7.15 -2.94
CA PRO A 111 -15.62 7.49 -4.03
C PRO A 111 -16.88 8.24 -3.51
N PRO A 112 -17.42 9.22 -4.26
CA PRO A 112 -18.65 9.91 -3.86
C PRO A 112 -19.83 8.93 -3.71
N GLY A 113 -20.66 9.13 -2.68
CA GLY A 113 -21.82 8.25 -2.41
C GLY A 113 -21.48 6.93 -1.72
N SER A 114 -20.23 6.75 -1.30
CA SER A 114 -19.72 5.57 -0.61
C SER A 114 -20.35 5.31 0.77
N HIS A 115 -20.30 4.05 1.19
CA HIS A 115 -20.69 3.58 2.53
C HIS A 115 -19.46 3.08 3.30
N SER A 116 -19.65 2.54 4.51
CA SER A 116 -18.55 2.10 5.39
C SER A 116 -17.70 0.94 4.85
N ASP A 117 -18.17 0.28 3.79
CA ASP A 117 -17.54 -0.86 3.12
C ASP A 117 -16.94 -0.49 1.74
N ALA A 118 -16.88 0.81 1.42
CA ALA A 118 -16.38 1.28 0.14
C ALA A 118 -14.85 1.14 0.01
N LEU A 119 -14.39 1.13 -1.23
CA LEU A 119 -12.97 1.20 -1.53
C LEU A 119 -12.39 2.56 -1.12
N CYS A 120 -11.14 2.52 -0.69
CA CYS A 120 -10.38 3.66 -0.21
C CYS A 120 -9.07 3.76 -1.00
N GLU A 121 -8.87 4.87 -1.69
CA GLU A 121 -7.61 5.20 -2.36
C GLU A 121 -6.71 5.97 -1.41
N THR A 122 -5.52 5.41 -1.15
CA THR A 122 -4.46 6.10 -0.40
C THR A 122 -3.38 6.55 -1.36
N ILE A 123 -3.13 7.86 -1.39
CA ILE A 123 -2.11 8.51 -2.22
C ILE A 123 -1.01 9.00 -1.28
N ILE A 124 0.22 8.54 -1.50
CA ILE A 124 1.37 8.93 -0.68
C ILE A 124 2.43 9.55 -1.59
N THR A 125 2.89 10.75 -1.22
CA THR A 125 4.00 11.43 -1.90
C THR A 125 5.27 11.27 -1.08
N TRP A 126 6.31 10.82 -1.78
CA TRP A 126 7.60 10.45 -1.23
C TRP A 126 8.70 11.36 -1.75
N GLN A 127 9.62 11.74 -0.88
CA GLN A 127 10.83 12.49 -1.21
C GLN A 127 12.06 11.59 -1.02
N SER A 128 12.74 11.30 -2.13
CA SER A 128 14.12 10.81 -2.14
C SER A 128 15.09 12.00 -2.36
N PRO A 129 16.39 11.87 -2.09
CA PRO A 129 17.35 12.96 -2.28
C PRO A 129 17.32 13.63 -3.66
N ASN A 130 16.95 12.87 -4.71
CA ASN A 130 17.02 13.33 -6.10
C ASN A 130 15.66 13.50 -6.79
N LYS A 131 14.55 13.07 -6.16
CA LYS A 131 13.22 13.10 -6.78
C LYS A 131 12.09 13.06 -5.76
N GLU A 132 10.99 13.71 -6.11
CA GLU A 132 9.67 13.46 -5.54
C GLU A 132 8.90 12.49 -6.45
N PHE A 133 8.12 11.60 -5.86
CA PHE A 133 7.22 10.73 -6.61
C PHE A 133 6.05 10.30 -5.74
N THR A 134 4.96 9.87 -6.39
CA THR A 134 3.72 9.50 -5.72
C THR A 134 3.39 8.04 -6.01
N THR A 135 2.83 7.36 -5.02
CA THR A 135 2.28 6.01 -5.16
C THR A 135 0.85 5.96 -4.67
N ARG A 136 0.05 5.09 -5.28
CA ARG A 136 -1.36 4.90 -4.93
C ARG A 136 -1.62 3.46 -4.52
N GLY A 137 -2.44 3.28 -3.51
CA GLY A 137 -3.00 1.98 -3.13
C GLY A 137 -4.51 2.05 -3.12
N LEU A 138 -5.13 0.89 -3.33
CA LEU A 138 -6.59 0.73 -3.31
C LEU A 138 -6.96 -0.52 -2.50
N ASP A 139 -7.75 -0.33 -1.46
CA ASP A 139 -8.29 -1.39 -0.61
C ASP A 139 -9.52 -0.88 0.15
N SER A 140 -10.38 -1.77 0.65
CA SER A 140 -11.49 -1.37 1.53
C SER A 140 -11.01 -0.91 2.92
N ASP A 141 -9.83 -1.35 3.36
CA ASP A 141 -9.18 -0.84 4.57
C ASP A 141 -8.14 0.24 4.23
N GLN A 142 -8.30 1.45 4.77
CA GLN A 142 -7.40 2.58 4.51
C GLN A 142 -5.92 2.30 4.87
N THR A 143 -5.66 1.50 5.90
CA THR A 143 -4.30 1.16 6.34
C THR A 143 -3.70 0.12 5.42
N VAL A 144 -4.50 -0.84 4.96
CA VAL A 144 -4.07 -1.80 3.94
C VAL A 144 -3.82 -1.10 2.60
N SER A 145 -4.67 -0.15 2.23
CA SER A 145 -4.49 0.72 1.07
C SER A 145 -3.16 1.49 1.16
N ALA A 146 -2.83 2.03 2.34
CA ALA A 146 -1.54 2.67 2.60
C ALA A 146 -0.35 1.70 2.47
N ILE A 147 -0.47 0.47 3.00
CA ILE A 147 0.56 -0.56 2.88
C ILE A 147 0.82 -0.91 1.41
N LYS A 148 -0.23 -1.03 0.59
CA LYS A 148 -0.09 -1.27 -0.86
C LYS A 148 0.60 -0.10 -1.57
N ALA A 149 0.25 1.14 -1.22
CA ALA A 149 0.92 2.32 -1.75
C ALA A 149 2.42 2.28 -1.38
N THR A 150 2.76 1.95 -0.14
CA THR A 150 4.14 1.77 0.30
C THR A 150 4.85 0.63 -0.42
N GLU A 151 4.22 -0.52 -0.64
CA GLU A 151 4.82 -1.63 -1.40
C GLU A 151 5.18 -1.19 -2.83
N LYS A 152 4.30 -0.42 -3.50
CA LYS A 152 4.64 0.18 -4.80
C LYS A 152 5.84 1.10 -4.69
N MET A 153 5.96 1.89 -3.63
CA MET A 153 7.14 2.74 -3.39
C MET A 153 8.41 1.90 -3.24
N LEU A 154 8.36 0.81 -2.49
CA LEU A 154 9.49 -0.09 -2.31
C LEU A 154 9.98 -0.72 -3.62
N ASN A 155 9.08 -0.87 -4.61
CA ASN A 155 9.42 -1.36 -5.94
C ASN A 155 9.89 -0.27 -6.92
N ILE A 156 9.81 1.01 -6.53
CA ILE A 156 10.32 2.16 -7.31
C ILE A 156 11.78 2.49 -6.96
N ILE A 157 12.22 2.16 -5.74
CA ILE A 157 13.52 2.53 -5.18
C ILE A 157 14.61 1.50 -5.41
#